data_AF-A0A5A7TYV3-F1
#
_entry.id   AF-A0A5A7TYV3-F1
#
_cell.length_a   1.000
_cell.length_b   1.000
_cell.length_c   1.000
_cell.angle_alpha   90.00
_cell.angle_beta   90.00
_cell.angle_gamma   90.00
#
_symmetry.space_group_name_H-M   'P 1'
#
loop_
_entity.id
_entity.type
_entity.pdbx_description
1 polymer ?
#
loop_
_entity_poly.entity_id
_entity_poly.type
_entity_poly.pdbx_seq_one_letter_code
_entity_poly.pdbx_strand_id
1 'polypeptide(L)'
;MEDSSEDEREMLPEVRKKSIVQPGPTAMSELASVRNSGQKLPIQLNEQGQPVGATSKNMQSYIGVCVWQQIPITYNSWKEVSNELKDNVDSMSFDLQPNAKHSILMSASRKFRTFKTMLTQKYILPSKDQPSLLQFPPKIYFHINQEDWESFVDARLSEE
;
A
#
# COMPACT_ATOMS: atom_id res chain seq x y z
N MET A 1 -30.29 45.74 20.64
CA MET A 1 -31.32 44.74 20.32
C MET A 1 -31.50 44.80 18.82
N GLU A 2 -31.13 43.83 17.99
CA GLU A 2 -30.64 42.44 18.09
C GLU A 2 -29.75 42.25 16.83
N ASP A 3 -28.48 41.87 16.95
CA ASP A 3 -27.95 40.52 16.71
C ASP A 3 -28.79 39.59 15.80
N SER A 4 -28.25 39.26 14.62
CA SER A 4 -28.43 37.95 13.96
C SER A 4 -27.48 37.85 12.77
N SER A 5 -26.36 37.20 13.04
CA SER A 5 -25.54 36.48 12.08
C SER A 5 -26.35 35.31 11.49
N GLU A 6 -26.49 35.26 10.16
CA GLU A 6 -26.86 34.01 9.48
C GLU A 6 -25.58 33.24 9.14
N ASP A 7 -25.39 32.18 9.91
CA ASP A 7 -24.42 31.12 9.74
C ASP A 7 -25.02 29.99 8.88
N GLU A 8 -24.12 29.20 8.29
CA GLU A 8 -24.33 27.87 7.73
C GLU A 8 -25.06 27.76 6.37
N ARG A 9 -24.54 27.10 5.33
CA ARG A 9 -23.73 25.87 5.32
C ARG A 9 -22.77 25.86 4.14
N GLU A 10 -21.48 25.71 4.46
CA GLU A 10 -20.48 25.27 3.50
C GLU A 10 -20.89 23.95 2.88
N MET A 11 -21.01 23.96 1.55
CA MET A 11 -21.20 22.76 0.74
C MET A 11 -19.84 22.05 0.64
N LEU A 12 -19.50 21.25 1.64
CA LEU A 12 -18.30 20.40 1.57
C LEU A 12 -18.47 19.38 0.42
N PRO A 13 -17.46 19.20 -0.45
CA PRO A 13 -17.57 18.28 -1.57
C PRO A 13 -17.62 16.83 -1.06
N GLU A 14 -18.69 16.13 -1.41
CA GLU A 14 -18.89 14.70 -1.19
C GLU A 14 -17.64 13.92 -1.62
N VAL A 15 -16.87 13.44 -0.62
CA VAL A 15 -15.67 12.65 -0.86
C VAL A 15 -16.13 11.33 -1.50
N ARG A 16 -15.98 11.22 -2.82
CA ARG A 16 -16.18 9.96 -3.55
C ARG A 16 -15.39 8.87 -2.85
N LYS A 17 -16.07 8.00 -2.10
CA LYS A 17 -15.50 6.77 -1.51
C LYS A 17 -15.08 5.88 -2.67
N LYS A 18 -13.85 6.04 -3.16
CA LYS A 18 -13.23 5.10 -4.08
C LYS A 18 -13.17 3.77 -3.34
N SER A 19 -13.97 2.80 -3.79
CA SER A 19 -13.84 1.42 -3.31
C SER A 19 -12.40 0.98 -3.53
N ILE A 20 -11.69 0.70 -2.44
CA ILE A 20 -10.33 0.19 -2.51
C ILE A 20 -10.45 -1.22 -3.08
N VAL A 21 -10.20 -1.35 -4.39
CA VAL A 21 -10.24 -2.64 -5.09
C VAL A 21 -9.13 -3.51 -4.50
N GLN A 22 -9.53 -4.63 -3.89
CA GLN A 22 -8.60 -5.65 -3.42
C GLN A 22 -8.07 -6.43 -4.63
N PRO A 23 -6.76 -6.68 -4.73
CA PRO A 23 -6.31 -7.78 -5.56
C PRO A 23 -6.84 -9.07 -4.95
N GLY A 24 -7.62 -9.83 -5.71
CA GLY A 24 -8.13 -11.12 -5.24
C GLY A 24 -6.99 -12.12 -4.97
N PRO A 25 -7.26 -13.24 -4.28
CA PRO A 25 -6.29 -14.30 -4.02
C PRO A 25 -5.57 -14.79 -5.29
N THR A 26 -6.27 -14.77 -6.44
CA THR A 26 -5.74 -15.14 -7.75
C THR A 26 -4.64 -14.20 -8.24
N ALA A 27 -4.77 -12.88 -8.02
CA ALA A 27 -3.73 -11.92 -8.38
C ALA A 27 -2.46 -12.13 -7.53
N MET A 28 -2.62 -12.47 -6.24
CA MET A 28 -1.48 -12.78 -5.37
C MET A 28 -0.75 -14.06 -5.78
N SER A 29 -1.47 -15.09 -6.24
CA SER A 29 -0.89 -16.37 -6.72
C SER A 29 -0.17 -16.24 -8.06
N GLU A 30 -0.75 -15.49 -9.01
CA GLU A 30 -0.13 -15.20 -10.30
C GLU A 30 1.14 -14.35 -10.12
N LEU A 31 1.11 -13.36 -9.21
CA LEU A 31 2.26 -12.53 -8.89
C LEU A 31 3.34 -13.26 -8.07
N ALA A 32 2.96 -14.21 -7.21
CA ALA A 32 3.90 -15.12 -6.54
C ALA A 32 4.59 -16.06 -7.54
N SER A 33 3.90 -16.45 -8.62
CA SER A 33 4.49 -17.22 -9.72
C SER A 33 5.48 -16.38 -10.55
N VAL A 34 5.19 -15.09 -10.75
CA VAL A 34 6.15 -14.13 -11.36
C VAL A 34 7.44 -14.04 -10.53
N ARG A 35 7.35 -14.01 -9.20
CA ARG A 35 8.51 -14.07 -8.31
C ARG A 35 9.30 -15.37 -8.45
N ASN A 36 8.63 -16.52 -8.40
CA ASN A 36 9.29 -17.85 -8.39
C ASN A 36 9.91 -18.23 -9.74
N SER A 37 9.42 -17.68 -10.84
CA SER A 37 9.97 -17.93 -12.17
C SER A 37 11.23 -17.11 -12.49
N GLY A 38 11.54 -16.08 -11.69
CA GLY A 38 12.58 -15.11 -12.03
C GLY A 38 12.31 -14.35 -13.34
N GLN A 39 11.10 -14.49 -13.92
CA GLN A 39 10.75 -13.84 -15.17
C GLN A 39 10.46 -12.37 -14.91
N LYS A 40 11.46 -11.55 -15.23
CA LYS A 40 11.33 -10.11 -15.34
C LYS A 40 10.47 -9.84 -16.58
N LEU A 41 9.23 -9.39 -16.37
CA LEU A 41 8.32 -9.11 -17.48
C LEU A 41 8.91 -7.98 -18.33
N PRO A 42 9.06 -8.17 -19.66
CA PRO A 42 9.50 -7.09 -20.54
C PRO A 42 8.40 -6.01 -20.58
N ILE A 43 8.68 -4.88 -19.94
CA ILE A 43 7.76 -3.75 -19.88
C ILE A 43 8.19 -2.69 -20.90
N GLN A 44 7.20 -2.16 -21.61
CA GLN A 44 7.38 -0.96 -22.40
C GLN A 44 7.28 0.25 -21.47
N LEU A 45 8.40 0.95 -21.29
CA LEU A 45 8.44 2.25 -20.62
C LEU A 45 8.34 3.36 -21.68
N ASN A 46 7.62 4.44 -21.37
CA ASN A 46 7.73 5.68 -22.15
C ASN A 46 9.08 6.38 -21.88
N GLU A 47 9.36 7.45 -22.61
CA GLU A 47 10.58 8.26 -22.47
C GLU A 47 10.80 8.79 -21.04
N GLN A 48 9.75 8.89 -20.24
CA GLN A 48 9.78 9.32 -18.83
C GLN A 48 9.98 8.16 -17.84
N GLY A 49 10.24 6.95 -18.31
CA GLY A 49 10.41 5.77 -17.47
C GLY A 49 9.11 5.27 -16.82
N GLN A 50 7.95 5.60 -17.40
CA GLN A 50 6.64 5.17 -16.93
C GLN A 50 6.13 3.98 -17.75
N PRO A 51 5.53 2.96 -17.11
CA PRO A 51 5.02 1.79 -17.82
C PRO A 51 3.77 2.09 -18.64
N VAL A 52 3.81 1.73 -19.92
CA VAL A 52 2.71 1.92 -20.89
C VAL A 52 2.14 0.56 -21.32
N GLY A 53 0.83 0.51 -21.58
CA GLY A 53 0.14 -0.68 -22.10
C GLY A 53 -0.46 -1.60 -21.02
N ALA A 54 -1.00 -2.75 -21.44
CA ALA A 54 -1.69 -3.71 -20.56
C ALA A 54 -0.79 -4.23 -19.42
N THR A 55 0.51 -4.37 -19.69
CA THR A 55 1.54 -4.81 -18.73
C THR A 55 1.73 -3.81 -17.58
N SER A 56 1.34 -2.54 -17.75
CA SER A 56 1.43 -1.50 -16.71
C SER A 56 0.59 -1.81 -15.47
N LYS A 57 -0.61 -2.38 -15.64
CA LYS A 57 -1.47 -2.76 -14.51
C LYS A 57 -0.85 -3.89 -13.69
N ASN A 58 -0.29 -4.90 -14.35
CA ASN A 58 0.39 -6.02 -13.71
C ASN A 58 1.64 -5.53 -12.96
N MET A 59 2.40 -4.60 -13.56
CA MET A 59 3.53 -3.94 -12.88
C MET A 59 3.11 -3.22 -11.61
N GLN A 60 2.05 -2.40 -11.67
CA GLN A 60 1.59 -1.66 -10.49
C GLN A 60 1.08 -2.58 -9.37
N SER A 61 0.53 -3.75 -9.73
CA SER A 61 0.15 -4.79 -8.77
C SER A 61 1.39 -5.47 -8.17
N TYR A 62 2.38 -5.79 -9.01
CA TYR A 62 3.63 -6.42 -8.58
C TYR A 62 4.44 -5.53 -7.65
N ILE A 63 4.60 -4.23 -7.95
CA ILE A 63 5.22 -3.25 -7.05
C ILE A 63 4.49 -3.24 -5.69
N GLY A 64 3.16 -3.34 -5.70
CA GLY A 64 2.38 -3.47 -4.48
C GLY A 64 2.80 -4.67 -3.64
N VAL A 65 2.92 -5.85 -4.27
CA VAL A 65 3.37 -7.08 -3.61
C VAL A 65 4.78 -6.94 -3.05
N CYS A 66 5.73 -6.38 -3.81
CA CYS A 66 7.09 -6.13 -3.35
C CYS A 66 7.11 -5.23 -2.11
N VAL A 67 6.31 -4.16 -2.12
CA VAL A 67 6.21 -3.25 -0.97
C VAL A 67 5.67 -3.96 0.26
N TRP A 68 4.60 -4.75 0.13
CA TRP A 68 3.98 -5.40 1.30
C TRP A 68 4.90 -6.47 1.90
N GLN A 69 5.63 -7.19 1.05
CA GLN A 69 6.53 -8.25 1.51
C GLN A 69 7.84 -7.72 2.09
N GLN A 70 8.39 -6.63 1.53
CA GLN A 70 9.73 -6.16 1.89
C GLN A 70 9.73 -5.03 2.92
N ILE A 71 8.65 -4.26 3.03
CA ILE A 71 8.62 -3.08 3.89
C ILE A 71 7.76 -3.37 5.12
N PRO A 72 8.36 -3.44 6.33
CA PRO A 72 7.62 -3.60 7.57
C PRO A 72 6.53 -2.54 7.74
N ILE A 73 5.37 -2.96 8.23
CA ILE A 73 4.22 -2.07 8.44
C ILE A 73 4.42 -1.10 9.62
N THR A 74 5.41 -1.38 10.47
CA THR A 74 5.82 -0.58 11.63
C THR A 74 6.38 0.79 11.24
N TYR A 75 6.94 0.96 10.04
CA TYR A 75 7.39 2.26 9.55
C TYR A 75 6.23 3.25 9.41
N ASN A 76 6.29 4.41 10.07
CA ASN A 76 5.22 5.41 10.02
C ASN A 76 5.15 6.08 8.65
N SER A 77 6.31 6.38 8.07
CA SER A 77 6.40 7.03 6.77
C SER A 77 7.39 6.36 5.83
N TRP A 78 7.14 6.47 4.52
CA TRP A 78 8.09 6.02 3.49
C TRP A 78 9.47 6.70 3.58
N LYS A 79 9.53 7.88 4.22
CA LYS A 79 10.79 8.60 4.40
C LYS A 79 11.72 7.88 5.38
N GLU A 80 11.17 7.21 6.39
CA GLU A 80 11.92 6.45 7.41
C GLU A 80 12.43 5.09 6.91
N VAL A 81 11.79 4.53 5.87
CA VAL A 81 12.21 3.26 5.26
C VAL A 81 13.65 3.40 4.75
N SER A 82 14.52 2.46 5.11
CA SER A 82 15.93 2.48 4.71
C SER A 82 16.10 2.42 3.18
N ASN A 83 17.21 2.97 2.68
CA ASN A 83 17.51 2.90 1.25
C ASN A 83 17.71 1.47 0.77
N GLU A 84 18.26 0.59 1.62
CA GLU A 84 18.41 -0.84 1.32
C GLU A 84 17.06 -1.51 1.02
N LEU A 85 16.04 -1.28 1.85
CA LEU A 85 14.70 -1.82 1.61
C LEU A 85 14.05 -1.24 0.35
N LYS A 86 14.27 0.06 0.09
CA LYS A 86 13.82 0.72 -1.15
C LYS A 86 14.49 0.14 -2.39
N ASP A 87 15.78 -0.13 -2.31
CA ASP A 87 16.57 -0.74 -3.38
C ASP A 87 16.20 -2.21 -3.61
N ASN A 88 15.80 -2.92 -2.55
CA ASN A 88 15.22 -4.26 -2.68
C ASN A 88 13.87 -4.24 -3.42
N VAL A 89 13.01 -3.26 -3.16
CA VAL A 89 11.75 -3.12 -3.92
C VAL A 89 12.03 -2.79 -5.39
N ASP A 90 13.01 -1.92 -5.68
CA ASP A 90 13.41 -1.56 -7.03
C ASP A 90 13.97 -2.77 -7.81
N SER A 91 14.96 -3.46 -7.22
CA SER A 91 15.63 -4.62 -7.83
C SER A 91 14.71 -5.83 -8.00
N MET A 92 13.79 -6.08 -7.06
CA MET A 92 12.81 -7.16 -7.19
C MET A 92 11.73 -6.85 -8.22
N SER A 93 11.45 -5.57 -8.46
CA SER A 93 10.40 -5.15 -9.37
C SER A 93 10.77 -5.58 -10.79
N PHE A 94 11.91 -5.14 -11.35
CA PHE A 94 12.28 -5.45 -12.73
C PHE A 94 13.75 -5.14 -13.04
N ASP A 95 14.30 -5.70 -14.14
CA ASP A 95 15.54 -5.22 -14.78
C ASP A 95 15.27 -3.93 -15.55
N LEU A 96 14.85 -2.88 -14.84
CA LEU A 96 14.53 -1.62 -15.48
C LEU A 96 15.74 -0.71 -15.49
N GLN A 97 15.92 -0.14 -16.67
CA GLN A 97 16.81 0.96 -16.98
C GLN A 97 16.87 1.97 -15.82
N PRO A 98 18.04 2.58 -15.53
CA PRO A 98 18.23 3.48 -14.39
C PRO A 98 17.28 4.69 -14.36
N ASN A 99 16.62 5.02 -15.47
CA ASN A 99 15.59 6.07 -15.57
C ASN A 99 14.24 5.70 -14.91
N ALA A 100 13.97 4.41 -14.64
CA ALA A 100 12.69 3.96 -14.10
C ALA A 100 12.61 3.97 -12.56
N LYS A 101 13.77 3.92 -11.88
CA LYS A 101 13.88 3.79 -10.42
C LYS A 101 13.03 4.83 -9.68
N HIS A 102 13.10 6.09 -10.09
CA HIS A 102 12.32 7.15 -9.47
C HIS A 102 10.81 6.90 -9.57
N SER A 103 10.32 6.48 -10.74
CA SER A 103 8.90 6.17 -10.99
C SER A 103 8.42 4.97 -10.15
N ILE A 104 9.27 3.94 -10.04
CA ILE A 104 9.01 2.74 -9.22
C ILE A 104 8.92 3.11 -7.75
N LEU A 105 9.90 3.83 -7.21
CA LEU A 105 9.92 4.24 -5.80
C LEU A 105 8.76 5.18 -5.46
N MET A 106 8.36 6.07 -6.38
CA MET A 106 7.17 6.90 -6.22
C MET A 106 5.91 6.05 -6.15
N SER A 107 5.76 5.05 -7.04
CA SER A 107 4.63 4.12 -7.02
C SER A 107 4.63 3.29 -5.73
N ALA A 108 5.80 2.78 -5.32
CA ALA A 108 5.98 2.02 -4.09
C ALA A 108 5.56 2.82 -2.85
N SER A 109 5.97 4.10 -2.76
CA SER A 109 5.59 4.99 -1.66
C SER A 109 4.07 5.16 -1.55
N ARG A 110 3.36 5.25 -2.68
CA ARG A 110 1.90 5.37 -2.73
C ARG A 110 1.25 4.06 -2.31
N LYS A 111 1.73 2.92 -2.82
CA LYS A 111 1.22 1.59 -2.46
C LYS A 111 1.41 1.28 -0.97
N PHE A 112 2.54 1.68 -0.39
CA PHE A 112 2.81 1.55 1.04
C PHE A 112 1.74 2.27 1.88
N ARG A 113 1.48 3.54 1.57
CA ARG A 113 0.43 4.33 2.26
C ARG A 113 -0.95 3.70 2.08
N THR A 114 -1.32 3.36 0.85
CA THR A 114 -2.62 2.74 0.55
C THR A 114 -2.82 1.42 1.30
N PHE A 115 -1.76 0.62 1.43
CA PHE A 115 -1.81 -0.63 2.18
C PHE A 115 -2.08 -0.43 3.66
N LYS A 116 -1.32 0.46 4.32
CA LYS A 116 -1.55 0.80 5.73
C LYS A 116 -2.98 1.32 5.94
N THR A 117 -3.44 2.23 5.10
CA THR A 117 -4.84 2.73 5.17
C THR A 117 -5.86 1.62 4.99
N MET A 118 -5.65 0.70 4.04
CA MET A 118 -6.55 -0.43 3.86
C MET A 118 -6.57 -1.34 5.10
N LEU A 119 -5.41 -1.60 5.72
CA LEU A 119 -5.34 -2.45 6.91
C LEU A 119 -6.14 -1.84 8.05
N THR A 120 -5.93 -0.55 8.27
CA THR A 120 -6.66 0.22 9.28
C THR A 120 -8.16 0.23 9.03
N GLN A 121 -8.59 0.60 7.82
CA GLN A 121 -10.01 0.74 7.49
C GLN A 121 -10.78 -0.58 7.44
N LYS A 122 -10.12 -1.66 7.01
CA LYS A 122 -10.80 -2.95 6.79
C LYS A 122 -10.76 -3.87 8.01
N TYR A 123 -9.65 -3.85 8.76
CA TYR A 123 -9.43 -4.82 9.83
C TYR A 123 -9.40 -4.16 11.21
N ILE A 124 -8.80 -2.97 11.35
CA ILE A 124 -8.62 -2.33 12.66
C ILE A 124 -9.87 -1.57 13.12
N LEU A 125 -10.28 -0.54 12.38
CA LEU A 125 -11.39 0.33 12.77
C LEU A 125 -12.71 -0.42 12.99
N PRO A 126 -13.11 -1.40 12.14
CA PRO A 126 -14.35 -2.14 12.37
C PRO A 126 -14.32 -3.05 13.61
N SER A 127 -13.13 -3.33 14.15
CA SER A 127 -12.91 -4.25 15.28
C SER A 127 -12.32 -3.55 16.51
N LYS A 128 -12.35 -2.20 16.55
CA LYS A 128 -11.78 -1.39 17.64
C LYS A 128 -12.33 -1.80 19.02
N ASP A 129 -13.61 -2.13 19.10
CA ASP A 129 -14.27 -2.51 20.36
C ASP A 129 -14.17 -4.01 20.68
N GLN A 130 -13.49 -4.80 19.83
CA GLN A 130 -13.36 -6.25 19.96
C GLN A 130 -11.89 -6.68 19.84
N PRO A 131 -11.10 -6.57 20.92
CA PRO A 131 -9.66 -6.86 20.90
C PRO A 131 -9.32 -8.29 20.45
N SER A 132 -10.22 -9.25 20.69
CA SER A 132 -10.06 -10.64 20.25
C SER A 132 -9.96 -10.81 18.74
N LEU A 133 -10.56 -9.92 17.95
CA LEU A 133 -10.49 -9.95 16.48
C LEU A 133 -9.18 -9.35 15.95
N LEU A 134 -8.48 -8.55 16.76
CA LEU A 134 -7.22 -7.92 16.42
C LEU A 134 -6.00 -8.72 16.90
N GLN A 135 -6.22 -9.84 17.57
CA GLN A 135 -5.14 -10.66 18.13
C GLN A 135 -4.18 -11.18 17.06
N PHE A 136 -4.58 -11.35 15.80
CA PHE A 136 -3.70 -11.87 14.76
C PHE A 136 -3.85 -11.08 13.46
N PRO A 137 -2.77 -10.93 12.66
CA PRO A 137 -2.88 -10.33 11.34
C PRO A 137 -3.79 -11.18 10.44
N PRO A 138 -4.44 -10.57 9.43
CA PRO A 138 -5.23 -11.32 8.46
C PRO A 138 -4.39 -12.42 7.78
N LYS A 139 -4.90 -13.66 7.73
CA LYS A 139 -4.17 -14.85 7.21
C LYS A 139 -3.61 -14.67 5.79
N ILE A 140 -4.20 -13.80 4.98
CA ILE A 140 -3.73 -13.48 3.63
C ILE A 140 -2.38 -12.73 3.61
N TYR A 141 -1.98 -12.15 4.74
CA TYR A 141 -0.74 -11.40 4.92
C TYR A 141 0.21 -12.15 5.87
N PHE A 142 0.50 -13.42 5.56
CA PHE A 142 1.37 -14.30 6.35
C PHE A 142 2.81 -13.77 6.55
N HIS A 143 3.24 -12.76 5.80
CA HIS A 143 4.54 -12.12 5.93
C HIS A 143 4.59 -11.11 7.09
N ILE A 144 3.43 -10.66 7.58
CA ILE A 144 3.35 -9.78 8.75
C ILE A 144 3.47 -10.69 9.97
N ASN A 145 4.55 -10.51 10.73
CA ASN A 145 4.71 -11.23 12.00
C ASN A 145 3.79 -10.63 13.07
N GLN A 146 3.66 -11.36 14.18
CA GLN A 146 2.76 -10.98 15.26
C GLN A 146 3.14 -9.65 15.93
N GLU A 147 4.44 -9.44 16.16
CA GLU A 147 4.97 -8.24 16.83
C GLU A 147 4.72 -6.97 15.99
N ASP A 148 5.01 -7.02 14.70
CA ASP A 148 4.76 -5.91 13.76
C ASP A 148 3.26 -5.60 13.67
N TRP A 149 2.41 -6.63 13.73
CA TRP A 149 0.97 -6.45 13.72
C TRP A 149 0.46 -5.78 14.99
N GLU A 150 0.86 -6.26 16.16
CA GLU A 150 0.50 -5.67 17.46
C GLU A 150 0.94 -4.21 17.54
N SER A 151 2.22 -3.94 17.21
CA SER A 151 2.77 -2.58 17.19
C SER A 151 1.98 -1.67 16.23
N PHE A 152 1.60 -2.18 15.05
CA PHE A 152 0.82 -1.42 14.09
C PHE A 152 -0.63 -1.16 14.56
N VAL A 153 -1.27 -2.13 15.21
CA VAL A 153 -2.61 -1.98 15.80
C VAL A 153 -2.59 -0.93 16.90
N ASP A 154 -1.64 -1.05 17.83
CA ASP A 154 -1.48 -0.13 18.95
C ASP A 154 -1.27 1.30 18.45
N ALA A 155 -0.35 1.50 17.50
CA ALA A 155 -0.09 2.82 16.91
C ALA A 155 -1.34 3.45 16.24
N ARG A 156 -2.25 2.62 15.71
CA ARG A 156 -3.48 3.09 15.05
C ARG A 156 -4.63 3.33 16.00
N LEU A 157 -4.64 2.66 17.16
CA LEU A 157 -5.63 2.87 18.21
C LEU A 157 -5.20 3.98 19.18
N SER A 158 -3.90 4.27 19.30
CA SER A 158 -3.34 5.34 20.12
C SER A 158 -3.35 6.73 19.44
N GLU A 159 -3.64 6.80 18.15
CA GLU A 159 -3.77 8.07 17.39
C GLU A 159 -5.09 8.83 17.71
N GLU A 160 -5.79 8.47 18.79
CA GLU A 160 -7.04 9.11 19.27
C GLU A 160 -6.79 10.14 20.38
#